data_AF-D8QQ98-F1
#
_entry.id   AF-D8QQ98-F1
#
_cell.length_a   1.000
_cell.length_b   1.000
_cell.length_c   1.000
_cell.angle_alpha   90.00
_cell.angle_beta   90.00
_cell.angle_gamma   90.00
#
_symmetry.space_group_name_H-M   'P 1'
#
loop_
_entity.id
_entity.type
_entity.pdbx_description
1 polymer ?
#
loop_
_entity_poly.entity_id
_entity_poly.type
_entity_poly.pdbx_seq_one_letter_code
_entity_poly.pdbx_strand_id
1 'polypeptide(L)'
;IQKQKLWLEGQLFGSPGAILFRGFGVSNAEEFARVVEAFGYESMGYRAGAARRKHIVGPVYTNNGLDAETELGFHNEMSYLADYPDLVVFFCEVAPPPSAGGATGIVQGKAIYNRIKKEFPEFTEDLENKGLVYYNLRSEESWKRVYETNDRAEAEAKAQISSRTLLWLDDGGVKEILSKGTRKGIRELESGVHGNNKVWFNSIGSAKPWFPQFQYFEFSDGSKLPAKAVEAALKIMDEEQVSVEWQAGDIVVLNNHSVLHKKHAAAPNTPRKILVSMLK
;
A
#
# COMPACT_ATOMS: atom_id res chain seq x y z
N ILE A 1 8.53 20.75 -12.96
CA ILE A 1 7.77 20.46 -11.73
C ILE A 1 7.49 21.75 -10.95
N GLN A 2 8.49 22.39 -10.35
CA GLN A 2 8.30 23.62 -9.53
C GLN A 2 7.43 24.72 -10.18
N LYS A 3 7.70 25.08 -11.45
CA LYS A 3 6.88 26.09 -12.19
C LYS A 3 5.41 25.71 -12.37
N GLN A 4 5.06 24.42 -12.32
CA GLN A 4 3.72 23.89 -12.54
C GLN A 4 3.13 23.25 -11.27
N LYS A 5 3.73 23.53 -10.09
CA LYS A 5 3.43 22.81 -8.84
C LYS A 5 1.95 22.84 -8.49
N LEU A 6 1.32 24.00 -8.52
CA LEU A 6 -0.11 24.15 -8.21
C LEU A 6 -1.02 23.32 -9.12
N TRP A 7 -0.70 23.25 -10.43
CA TRP A 7 -1.48 22.43 -11.36
C TRP A 7 -1.32 20.94 -11.05
N LEU A 8 -0.08 20.50 -10.80
CA LEU A 8 0.22 19.11 -10.43
C LEU A 8 -0.47 18.71 -9.12
N GLU A 9 -0.42 19.56 -8.11
CA GLU A 9 -1.11 19.36 -6.83
C GLU A 9 -2.63 19.29 -7.01
N GLY A 10 -3.20 20.14 -7.88
CA GLY A 10 -4.62 20.07 -8.23
C GLY A 10 -5.03 18.74 -8.87
N GLN A 11 -4.17 18.15 -9.70
CA GLN A 11 -4.43 16.82 -10.28
C GLN A 11 -4.24 15.68 -9.25
N LEU A 12 -3.25 15.79 -8.35
CA LEU A 12 -2.93 14.76 -7.35
C LEU A 12 -3.90 14.74 -6.16
N PHE A 13 -4.20 15.90 -5.59
CA PHE A 13 -5.08 15.99 -4.42
C PHE A 13 -6.55 16.21 -4.80
N GLY A 14 -6.82 16.52 -6.08
CA GLY A 14 -8.15 16.45 -6.67
C GLY A 14 -8.43 15.10 -7.35
N SER A 15 -9.37 15.11 -8.29
CA SER A 15 -9.55 14.03 -9.27
C SER A 15 -8.71 14.38 -10.49
N PRO A 16 -7.78 13.51 -10.95
CA PRO A 16 -7.84 12.04 -10.89
C PRO A 16 -6.89 11.33 -9.90
N GLY A 17 -6.23 12.01 -8.95
CA GLY A 17 -5.46 11.34 -7.89
C GLY A 17 -4.15 10.66 -8.30
N ALA A 18 -3.82 10.63 -9.59
CA ALA A 18 -2.64 10.01 -10.14
C ALA A 18 -2.18 10.74 -11.41
N ILE A 19 -0.86 10.77 -11.66
CA ILE A 19 -0.27 11.34 -12.87
C ILE A 19 0.81 10.40 -13.40
N LEU A 20 0.73 10.06 -14.68
CA LEU A 20 1.81 9.42 -15.44
C LEU A 20 2.60 10.48 -16.21
N PHE A 21 3.90 10.56 -15.96
CA PHE A 21 4.86 11.32 -16.74
C PHE A 21 5.60 10.37 -17.68
N ARG A 22 5.44 10.57 -18.99
CA ARG A 22 6.05 9.76 -20.04
C ARG A 22 6.76 10.65 -21.06
N GLY A 23 7.92 10.21 -21.55
CA GLY A 23 8.68 10.92 -22.59
C GLY A 23 9.60 12.03 -22.06
N PHE A 24 9.99 11.99 -20.77
CA PHE A 24 10.86 12.99 -20.15
C PHE A 24 12.34 12.60 -20.08
N GLY A 25 12.71 11.41 -20.58
CA GLY A 25 14.12 10.99 -20.70
C GLY A 25 14.82 10.66 -19.37
N VAL A 26 14.08 10.30 -18.32
CA VAL A 26 14.66 9.82 -17.06
C VAL A 26 15.17 8.39 -17.25
N SER A 27 16.43 8.12 -16.93
CA SER A 27 17.09 6.87 -17.32
C SER A 27 17.63 6.03 -16.16
N ASN A 28 17.78 6.62 -14.97
CA ASN A 28 18.40 5.97 -13.82
C ASN A 28 17.88 6.52 -12.48
N ALA A 29 18.30 5.87 -11.38
CA ALA A 29 17.91 6.20 -10.02
C ALA A 29 18.30 7.63 -9.60
N GLU A 30 19.46 8.14 -10.01
CA GLU A 30 19.94 9.48 -9.68
C GLU A 30 19.08 10.56 -10.35
N GLU A 31 18.72 10.37 -11.61
CA GLU A 31 17.80 11.25 -12.34
C GLU A 31 16.41 11.21 -11.73
N PHE A 32 15.94 10.01 -11.36
CA PHE A 32 14.68 9.85 -10.66
C PHE A 32 14.69 10.55 -9.29
N ALA A 33 15.78 10.46 -8.52
CA ALA A 33 15.93 11.18 -7.26
C ALA A 33 15.79 12.69 -7.44
N ARG A 34 16.42 13.28 -8.47
CA ARG A 34 16.26 14.71 -8.80
C ARG A 34 14.82 15.08 -9.15
N VAL A 35 14.09 14.20 -9.84
CA VAL A 35 12.66 14.41 -10.13
C VAL A 35 11.84 14.43 -8.84
N VAL A 36 12.08 13.46 -7.94
CA VAL A 36 11.40 13.36 -6.64
C VAL A 36 11.68 14.62 -5.80
N GLU A 37 12.94 15.01 -5.66
CA GLU A 37 13.35 16.23 -4.93
C GLU A 37 12.71 17.48 -5.53
N ALA A 38 12.54 17.54 -6.84
CA ALA A 38 11.91 18.66 -7.52
C ALA A 38 10.40 18.81 -7.23
N PHE A 39 9.71 17.84 -6.61
CA PHE A 39 8.36 18.04 -6.07
C PHE A 39 8.37 18.86 -4.76
N GLY A 40 9.48 18.80 -4.00
CA GLY A 40 9.67 19.56 -2.77
C GLY A 40 8.83 19.07 -1.58
N TYR A 41 8.46 17.79 -1.56
CA TYR A 41 7.87 17.12 -0.41
C TYR A 41 8.96 16.47 0.45
N GLU A 42 8.69 16.28 1.74
CA GLU A 42 9.61 15.57 2.63
C GLU A 42 9.59 14.07 2.31
N SER A 43 10.77 13.43 2.29
CA SER A 43 10.83 11.98 2.14
C SER A 43 10.51 11.29 3.46
N MET A 44 9.57 10.35 3.43
CA MET A 44 9.14 9.61 4.61
C MET A 44 10.19 8.61 5.12
N GLY A 45 11.21 8.29 4.31
CA GLY A 45 12.11 7.18 4.57
C GLY A 45 11.39 5.81 4.64
N TYR A 46 12.15 4.73 4.84
CA TYR A 46 11.58 3.40 5.01
C TYR A 46 12.01 2.77 6.33
N ARG A 47 11.14 2.84 7.35
CA ARG A 47 11.46 2.38 8.71
C ARG A 47 10.67 1.15 9.17
N ALA A 48 9.42 0.98 8.73
CA ALA A 48 8.50 0.01 9.33
C ALA A 48 7.58 -0.74 8.34
N GLY A 49 7.80 -0.63 7.04
CA GLY A 49 6.94 -1.32 6.06
C GLY A 49 7.21 -2.83 5.98
N ALA A 50 6.23 -3.56 5.45
CA ALA A 50 6.22 -5.02 5.35
C ALA A 50 7.10 -5.58 4.21
N ALA A 51 7.46 -4.77 3.22
CA ALA A 51 8.23 -5.18 2.06
C ALA A 51 9.74 -5.10 2.29
N ARG A 52 10.53 -5.90 1.56
CA ARG A 52 12.00 -5.85 1.64
C ARG A 52 12.55 -4.81 0.66
N ARG A 53 12.53 -3.54 1.05
CA ARG A 53 13.10 -2.44 0.26
C ARG A 53 14.56 -2.19 0.61
N LYS A 54 15.39 -1.96 -0.41
CA LYS A 54 16.78 -1.50 -0.26
C LYS A 54 16.86 -0.03 -0.67
N HIS A 55 17.55 0.77 0.13
CA HIS A 55 17.91 2.14 -0.25
C HIS A 55 18.85 2.11 -1.47
N ILE A 56 18.66 3.05 -2.41
CA ILE A 56 19.48 3.19 -3.61
C ILE A 56 20.24 4.52 -3.57
N VAL A 57 19.52 5.65 -3.64
CA VAL A 57 20.11 6.99 -3.66
C VAL A 57 19.07 8.02 -3.23
N GLY A 58 19.45 9.00 -2.41
CA GLY A 58 18.52 10.04 -1.94
C GLY A 58 17.23 9.45 -1.36
N PRO A 59 16.04 9.85 -1.83
CA PRO A 59 14.74 9.30 -1.39
C PRO A 59 14.30 8.02 -2.12
N VAL A 60 15.19 7.40 -2.92
CA VAL A 60 14.85 6.29 -3.82
C VAL A 60 15.17 4.93 -3.20
N TYR A 61 14.22 4.01 -3.32
CA TYR A 61 14.31 2.62 -2.85
C TYR A 61 13.96 1.64 -3.97
N THR A 62 14.39 0.39 -3.83
CA THR A 62 13.79 -0.71 -4.59
C THR A 62 12.31 -0.86 -4.21
N ASN A 63 11.48 -1.40 -5.11
CA ASN A 63 10.11 -1.75 -4.77
C ASN A 63 10.04 -3.01 -3.86
N ASN A 64 8.95 -3.77 -3.90
CA ASN A 64 8.59 -4.79 -2.92
C ASN A 64 9.49 -6.04 -2.86
N GLY A 65 10.43 -6.21 -3.79
CA GLY A 65 11.36 -7.34 -3.82
C GLY A 65 10.72 -8.70 -4.10
N LEU A 66 9.43 -8.71 -4.50
CA LEU A 66 8.73 -9.91 -4.95
C LEU A 66 9.29 -10.35 -6.30
N ASP A 67 9.27 -11.66 -6.55
CA ASP A 67 9.61 -12.21 -7.86
C ASP A 67 8.63 -11.74 -8.95
N ALA A 68 8.95 -12.02 -10.22
CA ALA A 68 8.15 -11.57 -11.36
C ALA A 68 6.71 -12.13 -11.31
N GLU A 69 6.56 -13.40 -10.95
CA GLU A 69 5.31 -14.17 -11.01
C GLU A 69 4.33 -13.83 -9.88
N THR A 70 4.82 -13.31 -8.76
CA THR A 70 3.99 -12.99 -7.60
C THR A 70 3.17 -11.73 -7.84
N GLU A 71 1.87 -11.88 -8.07
CA GLU A 71 0.92 -10.76 -8.02
C GLU A 71 0.86 -10.19 -6.60
N LEU A 72 0.82 -8.86 -6.46
CA LEU A 72 0.49 -8.18 -5.21
C LEU A 72 -0.84 -7.48 -5.39
N GLY A 73 -1.84 -7.83 -4.57
CA GLY A 73 -3.18 -7.27 -4.66
C GLY A 73 -3.27 -5.78 -4.29
N PHE A 74 -4.44 -5.18 -4.51
CA PHE A 74 -4.65 -3.74 -4.33
C PHE A 74 -4.50 -3.29 -2.87
N HIS A 75 -3.75 -2.22 -2.67
CA HIS A 75 -3.56 -1.61 -1.36
C HIS A 75 -3.20 -0.13 -1.48
N ASN A 76 -3.43 0.62 -0.41
CA ASN A 76 -2.75 1.89 -0.17
C ASN A 76 -1.42 1.58 0.55
N GLU A 77 -0.34 2.25 0.13
CA GLU A 77 1.00 2.02 0.66
C GLU A 77 1.00 2.28 2.16
N MET A 78 1.45 1.30 2.94
CA MET A 78 1.58 1.39 4.41
C MET A 78 0.27 1.73 5.15
N SER A 79 -0.91 1.50 4.58
CA SER A 79 -2.21 1.81 5.20
C SER A 79 -2.46 1.14 6.56
N TYR A 80 -1.69 0.09 6.86
CA TYR A 80 -1.71 -0.65 8.12
C TYR A 80 -0.91 0.02 9.24
N LEU A 81 -0.17 1.09 8.96
CA LEU A 81 0.61 1.85 9.93
C LEU A 81 -0.11 3.14 10.34
N ALA A 82 0.33 3.74 11.43
CA ALA A 82 -0.14 5.06 11.85
C ALA A 82 0.50 6.20 11.03
N ASP A 83 1.73 5.97 10.59
CA ASP A 83 2.48 6.86 9.75
C ASP A 83 2.64 6.19 8.38
N TYR A 84 2.08 6.79 7.34
CA TYR A 84 2.08 6.32 5.95
C TYR A 84 2.35 7.49 4.99
N PRO A 85 2.77 7.23 3.74
CA PRO A 85 3.08 8.31 2.80
C PRO A 85 1.80 8.96 2.28
N ASP A 86 1.88 10.25 1.98
CA ASP A 86 0.85 11.03 1.33
C ASP A 86 0.90 10.83 -0.20
N LEU A 87 2.12 10.75 -0.75
CA LEU A 87 2.36 10.40 -2.15
C LEU A 87 3.29 9.19 -2.29
N VAL A 88 3.00 8.37 -3.30
CA VAL A 88 3.88 7.28 -3.74
C VAL A 88 4.31 7.55 -5.17
N VAL A 89 5.61 7.48 -5.43
CA VAL A 89 6.17 7.74 -6.75
C VAL A 89 6.86 6.49 -7.25
N PHE A 90 6.42 5.94 -8.37
CA PHE A 90 7.05 4.82 -9.05
C PHE A 90 7.84 5.30 -10.27
N PHE A 91 8.99 4.68 -10.52
CA PHE A 91 9.81 4.93 -11.70
C PHE A 91 10.17 3.63 -12.39
N CYS A 92 9.97 3.56 -13.70
CA CYS A 92 10.39 2.42 -14.51
C CYS A 92 11.79 2.64 -15.07
N GLU A 93 12.78 2.00 -14.46
CA GLU A 93 14.15 1.98 -14.97
C GLU A 93 14.30 0.93 -16.08
N VAL A 94 13.70 -0.26 -15.88
CA VAL A 94 13.67 -1.33 -16.89
C VAL A 94 12.23 -1.79 -17.06
N ALA A 95 11.68 -1.59 -18.25
CA ALA A 95 10.33 -1.98 -18.60
C ALA A 95 10.27 -3.47 -18.97
N PRO A 96 9.23 -4.21 -18.51
CA PRO A 96 8.98 -5.55 -19.01
C PRO A 96 8.60 -5.50 -20.50
N PRO A 97 8.86 -6.56 -21.28
CA PRO A 97 8.31 -6.69 -22.63
C PRO A 97 6.77 -6.64 -22.58
N PRO A 98 6.08 -6.04 -23.58
CA PRO A 98 4.62 -5.90 -23.55
C PRO A 98 3.84 -7.22 -23.37
N SER A 99 4.37 -8.33 -23.88
CA SER A 99 3.73 -9.66 -23.75
C SER A 99 4.00 -10.34 -22.41
N ALA A 100 4.88 -9.79 -21.58
CA ALA A 100 5.34 -10.43 -20.36
C ALA A 100 4.49 -10.09 -19.13
N GLY A 101 3.60 -9.10 -19.19
CA GLY A 101 2.84 -8.59 -18.05
C GLY A 101 3.67 -7.67 -17.14
N GLY A 102 3.38 -7.66 -15.83
CA GLY A 102 4.13 -6.83 -14.87
C GLY A 102 3.73 -5.35 -14.83
N ALA A 103 2.58 -4.99 -15.41
CA ALA A 103 1.98 -3.68 -15.24
C ALA A 103 1.71 -3.36 -13.77
N THR A 104 1.58 -2.06 -13.46
CA THR A 104 1.06 -1.60 -12.17
C THR A 104 -0.41 -1.22 -12.36
N GLY A 105 -1.32 -2.00 -11.78
CA GLY A 105 -2.73 -1.63 -11.75
C GLY A 105 -2.96 -0.53 -10.73
N ILE A 106 -3.75 0.49 -11.06
CA ILE A 106 -4.17 1.55 -10.15
C ILE A 106 -5.69 1.69 -10.17
N VAL A 107 -6.30 2.02 -9.04
CA VAL A 107 -7.76 2.14 -8.94
C VAL A 107 -8.17 3.22 -7.94
N GLN A 108 -9.25 3.93 -8.28
CA GLN A 108 -9.79 5.03 -7.48
C GLN A 108 -10.57 4.52 -6.26
N GLY A 109 -10.09 4.86 -5.06
CA GLY A 109 -10.71 4.50 -3.78
C GLY A 109 -12.13 5.02 -3.61
N LYS A 110 -12.45 6.18 -4.21
CA LYS A 110 -13.82 6.73 -4.22
C LYS A 110 -14.77 5.89 -5.06
N ALA A 111 -14.31 5.36 -6.20
CA ALA A 111 -15.12 4.50 -7.07
C ALA A 111 -15.48 3.19 -6.36
N ILE A 112 -14.48 2.56 -5.70
CA ILE A 112 -14.68 1.35 -4.90
C ILE A 112 -15.67 1.61 -3.77
N TYR A 113 -15.46 2.69 -2.99
CA TYR A 113 -16.35 3.04 -1.89
C TYR A 113 -17.80 3.23 -2.35
N ASN A 114 -18.04 3.99 -3.42
CA ASN A 114 -19.38 4.26 -3.90
C ASN A 114 -20.13 2.98 -4.33
N ARG A 115 -19.44 2.07 -5.03
CA ARG A 115 -20.04 0.80 -5.48
C ARG A 115 -20.28 -0.13 -4.30
N ILE A 116 -19.32 -0.28 -3.38
CA ILE A 116 -19.50 -1.13 -2.20
C ILE A 116 -20.55 -0.55 -1.25
N LYS A 117 -20.63 0.77 -1.05
CA LYS A 117 -21.66 1.37 -0.19
C LYS A 117 -23.07 1.06 -0.71
N LYS A 118 -23.24 1.01 -2.03
CA LYS A 118 -24.52 0.69 -2.67
C LYS A 118 -24.94 -0.77 -2.45
N GLU A 119 -23.99 -1.70 -2.53
CA GLU A 119 -24.26 -3.15 -2.44
C GLU A 119 -24.19 -3.69 -1.01
N PHE A 120 -23.28 -3.19 -0.19
CA PHE A 120 -22.98 -3.63 1.17
C PHE A 120 -22.84 -2.42 2.13
N PRO A 121 -23.93 -1.67 2.39
CA PRO A 121 -23.87 -0.45 3.20
C PRO A 121 -23.37 -0.69 4.62
N GLU A 122 -23.79 -1.77 5.27
CA GLU A 122 -23.36 -2.17 6.62
C GLU A 122 -21.86 -2.47 6.66
N PHE A 123 -21.31 -3.09 5.62
CA PHE A 123 -19.88 -3.38 5.55
C PHE A 123 -19.04 -2.11 5.52
N THR A 124 -19.46 -1.09 4.77
CA THR A 124 -18.76 0.21 4.79
C THR A 124 -18.87 0.94 6.13
N GLU A 125 -20.01 0.82 6.81
CA GLU A 125 -20.22 1.40 8.14
C GLU A 125 -19.34 0.71 9.17
N ASP A 126 -19.21 -0.62 9.11
CA ASP A 126 -18.31 -1.39 9.94
C ASP A 126 -16.84 -1.01 9.68
N LEU A 127 -16.43 -0.86 8.41
CA LEU A 127 -15.08 -0.40 8.07
C LEU A 127 -14.77 1.02 8.58
N GLU A 128 -15.78 1.86 8.72
CA GLU A 128 -15.65 3.22 9.25
C GLU A 128 -15.64 3.25 10.79
N ASN A 129 -16.55 2.50 11.42
CA ASN A 129 -16.82 2.56 12.86
C ASN A 129 -15.98 1.56 13.66
N LYS A 130 -15.96 0.28 13.23
CA LYS A 130 -15.14 -0.76 13.86
C LYS A 130 -13.68 -0.62 13.43
N GLY A 131 -13.47 -0.30 12.15
CA GLY A 131 -12.16 -0.25 11.51
C GLY A 131 -11.43 -1.60 11.55
N LEU A 132 -10.16 -1.59 11.14
CA LEU A 132 -9.35 -2.77 10.88
C LEU A 132 -8.16 -2.85 11.82
N VAL A 133 -7.77 -4.08 12.11
CA VAL A 133 -6.48 -4.43 12.72
C VAL A 133 -5.69 -5.32 11.76
N TYR A 134 -4.39 -5.06 11.65
CA TYR A 134 -3.45 -5.83 10.84
C TYR A 134 -2.50 -6.60 11.74
N TYR A 135 -2.24 -7.87 11.41
CA TYR A 135 -1.42 -8.72 12.25
C TYR A 135 -0.63 -9.78 11.49
N ASN A 136 0.44 -10.24 12.12
CA ASN A 136 1.16 -11.44 11.73
C ASN A 136 0.90 -12.55 12.74
N LEU A 137 0.84 -13.79 12.27
CA LEU A 137 0.93 -14.97 13.12
C LEU A 137 2.37 -15.47 13.09
N ARG A 138 2.94 -15.72 14.26
CA ARG A 138 4.31 -16.23 14.40
C ARG A 138 4.29 -17.47 15.29
N SER A 139 4.97 -18.52 14.85
CA SER A 139 5.27 -19.67 15.70
C SER A 139 6.19 -19.27 16.85
N GLU A 140 6.35 -20.16 17.83
CA GLU A 140 7.24 -19.95 18.95
C GLU A 140 8.67 -19.62 18.50
N GLU A 141 9.21 -20.39 17.55
CA GLU A 141 10.56 -20.18 17.02
C GLU A 141 10.67 -18.85 16.24
N SER A 142 9.61 -18.48 15.53
CA SER A 142 9.59 -17.28 14.70
C SER A 142 9.67 -16.01 15.54
N TRP A 143 8.87 -15.87 16.59
CA TRP A 143 8.92 -14.67 17.43
C TRP A 143 10.23 -14.58 18.23
N LYS A 144 10.76 -15.71 18.71
CA LYS A 144 12.06 -15.74 19.41
C LYS A 144 13.19 -15.24 18.54
N ARG A 145 13.18 -15.59 17.26
CA ARG A 145 14.14 -15.09 16.27
C ARG A 145 13.93 -13.61 15.94
N VAL A 146 12.69 -13.16 15.75
CA VAL A 146 12.39 -11.76 15.40
C VAL A 146 12.75 -10.81 16.55
N TYR A 147 12.46 -11.21 17.78
CA TYR A 147 12.73 -10.41 18.97
C TYR A 147 14.04 -10.76 19.66
N GLU A 148 14.80 -11.71 19.12
CA GLU A 148 16.11 -12.14 19.63
C GLU A 148 16.08 -12.39 21.15
N THR A 149 15.06 -13.12 21.63
CA THR A 149 14.90 -13.46 23.05
C THR A 149 14.00 -14.69 23.20
N ASN A 150 14.15 -15.39 24.33
CA ASN A 150 13.26 -16.48 24.74
C ASN A 150 12.23 -16.04 25.81
N ASP A 151 12.31 -14.81 26.30
CA ASP A 151 11.43 -14.28 27.34
C ASP A 151 10.27 -13.47 26.74
N ARG A 152 9.04 -13.74 27.18
CA ARG A 152 7.83 -13.10 26.65
C ARG A 152 7.77 -11.60 26.99
N ALA A 153 8.19 -11.21 28.20
CA ALA A 153 8.15 -9.82 28.62
C ALA A 153 9.21 -8.97 27.88
N GLU A 154 10.40 -9.53 27.64
CA GLU A 154 11.41 -8.89 26.82
C GLU A 154 10.95 -8.73 25.36
N ALA A 155 10.28 -9.74 24.79
CA ALA A 155 9.70 -9.66 23.45
C ALA A 155 8.61 -8.58 23.36
N GLU A 156 7.74 -8.48 24.37
CA GLU A 156 6.73 -7.42 24.46
C GLU A 156 7.37 -6.03 24.52
N ALA A 157 8.41 -5.84 25.35
CA ALA A 157 9.13 -4.57 25.44
C ALA A 157 9.76 -4.18 24.09
N LYS A 158 10.40 -5.14 23.40
CA LYS A 158 10.98 -4.93 22.07
C LYS A 158 9.90 -4.62 21.01
N ALA A 159 8.76 -5.30 21.07
CA ALA A 159 7.62 -5.05 20.18
C ALA A 159 7.06 -3.63 20.35
N GLN A 160 6.95 -3.15 21.59
CA GLN A 160 6.43 -1.81 21.89
C GLN A 160 7.30 -0.68 21.31
N ILE A 161 8.62 -0.86 21.19
CA ILE A 161 9.51 0.12 20.54
C ILE A 161 9.05 0.40 19.10
N SER A 162 8.52 -0.61 18.41
CA SER A 162 7.95 -0.49 17.05
C SER A 162 6.43 -0.30 17.04
N SER A 163 5.83 0.10 18.16
CA SER A 163 4.37 0.27 18.33
C SER A 163 3.55 -0.98 17.99
N ARG A 164 4.11 -2.17 18.25
CA ARG A 164 3.44 -3.46 18.07
C ARG A 164 2.90 -4.01 19.39
N THR A 165 1.86 -4.82 19.30
CA THR A 165 1.28 -5.53 20.45
C THR A 165 1.35 -7.02 20.22
N LEU A 166 1.82 -7.78 21.22
CA LEU A 166 1.88 -9.24 21.18
C LEU A 166 0.68 -9.83 21.94
N LEU A 167 -0.09 -10.69 21.27
CA LEU A 167 -1.15 -11.47 21.87
C LEU A 167 -0.76 -12.94 21.82
N TRP A 168 -0.38 -13.50 22.97
CA TRP A 168 0.11 -14.88 23.08
C TRP A 168 -1.00 -15.90 22.80
N LEU A 169 -0.64 -16.96 22.08
CA LEU A 169 -1.52 -18.06 21.72
C LEU A 169 -1.21 -19.30 22.58
N ASP A 170 -2.19 -20.20 22.70
CA ASP A 170 -2.07 -21.42 23.51
C ASP A 170 -1.01 -22.40 22.99
N ASP A 171 -0.70 -22.33 21.69
CA ASP A 171 0.32 -23.16 21.02
C ASP A 171 1.76 -22.63 21.18
N GLY A 172 1.96 -21.59 22.02
CA GLY A 172 3.26 -20.95 22.21
C GLY A 172 3.61 -19.90 21.15
N GLY A 173 2.79 -19.78 20.10
CA GLY A 173 2.88 -18.73 19.10
C GLY A 173 2.37 -17.39 19.60
N VAL A 174 2.38 -16.40 18.69
CA VAL A 174 1.92 -15.05 18.97
C VAL A 174 1.22 -14.43 17.76
N LYS A 175 0.11 -13.74 18.03
CA LYS A 175 -0.51 -12.79 17.12
C LYS A 175 0.10 -11.42 17.37
N GLU A 176 0.96 -11.00 16.45
CA GLU A 176 1.65 -9.71 16.48
C GLU A 176 0.81 -8.67 15.75
N ILE A 177 0.18 -7.74 16.49
CA ILE A 177 -0.54 -6.60 15.93
C ILE A 177 0.46 -5.54 15.45
N LEU A 178 0.33 -5.10 14.20
CA LEU A 178 1.34 -4.28 13.50
C LEU A 178 1.26 -2.78 13.78
N SER A 179 0.20 -2.31 14.43
CA SER A 179 0.04 -0.91 14.81
C SER A 179 -0.72 -0.77 16.11
N LYS A 180 -0.38 0.25 16.90
CA LYS A 180 -1.18 0.66 18.05
C LYS A 180 -2.53 1.25 17.57
N GLY A 181 -3.62 0.60 17.93
CA GLY A 181 -4.99 1.07 17.67
C GLY A 181 -5.53 0.76 16.26
N THR A 182 -6.82 1.05 16.09
CA THR A 182 -7.62 0.79 14.88
C THR A 182 -7.19 1.62 13.67
N ARG A 183 -7.15 0.97 12.50
CA ARG A 183 -7.01 1.64 11.19
C ARG A 183 -8.39 1.77 10.56
N LYS A 184 -8.85 2.99 10.26
CA LYS A 184 -10.13 3.14 9.54
C LYS A 184 -10.02 2.52 8.15
N GLY A 185 -10.96 1.66 7.78
CA GLY A 185 -11.02 1.04 6.45
C GLY A 185 -11.64 1.96 5.39
N ILE A 186 -12.51 2.87 5.83
CA ILE A 186 -13.02 4.00 5.04
C ILE A 186 -12.52 5.29 5.68
N ARG A 187 -11.93 6.18 4.87
CA ARG A 187 -11.48 7.51 5.32
C ARG A 187 -12.27 8.57 4.61
N GLU A 188 -12.50 9.69 5.28
CA GLU A 188 -13.00 10.91 4.67
C GLU A 188 -11.80 11.78 4.32
N LEU A 189 -11.70 12.18 3.06
CA LEU A 189 -10.69 13.15 2.63
C LEU A 189 -11.17 14.54 2.98
N GLU A 190 -10.28 15.34 3.56
CA GLU A 190 -10.51 16.77 3.70
C GLU A 190 -10.60 17.38 2.30
N SER A 191 -11.79 17.80 1.89
CA SER A 191 -11.93 18.67 0.73
C SER A 191 -12.82 19.84 1.12
N GLY A 192 -12.43 21.05 0.74
CA GLY A 192 -13.22 22.26 0.96
C GLY A 192 -14.53 22.30 0.18
N VAL A 193 -14.92 21.22 -0.51
CA VAL A 193 -16.14 21.11 -1.31
C VAL A 193 -17.16 20.24 -0.57
N HIS A 194 -18.39 20.76 -0.42
CA HIS A 194 -19.49 20.05 0.21
C HIS A 194 -19.87 18.80 -0.60
N GLY A 195 -19.71 17.61 0.00
CA GLY A 195 -20.07 16.32 -0.60
C GLY A 195 -19.37 15.14 0.11
N ASN A 196 -19.87 13.92 -0.11
CA ASN A 196 -19.25 12.71 0.45
C ASN A 196 -17.88 12.48 -0.19
N ASN A 197 -16.81 12.71 0.59
CA ASN A 197 -15.41 12.52 0.20
C ASN A 197 -14.80 11.26 0.82
N LYS A 198 -15.66 10.29 1.14
CA LYS A 198 -15.21 9.00 1.63
C LYS A 198 -14.53 8.20 0.53
N VAL A 199 -13.43 7.55 0.92
CA VAL A 199 -12.60 6.72 0.07
C VAL A 199 -12.28 5.40 0.76
N TRP A 200 -12.16 4.37 -0.08
CA TRP A 200 -11.62 3.08 0.32
C TRP A 200 -10.12 3.22 0.58
N PHE A 201 -9.71 3.28 1.84
CA PHE A 201 -8.30 3.41 2.24
C PHE A 201 -7.92 2.25 3.16
N ASN A 202 -7.38 1.18 2.59
CA ASN A 202 -6.99 -0.02 3.32
C ASN A 202 -6.21 -0.99 2.41
N SER A 203 -5.83 -2.15 2.96
CA SER A 203 -5.15 -3.24 2.24
C SER A 203 -6.03 -4.47 2.00
N ILE A 204 -7.38 -4.35 2.03
CA ILE A 204 -8.28 -5.49 1.77
C ILE A 204 -8.10 -6.04 0.34
N GLY A 205 -7.68 -5.23 -0.63
CA GLY A 205 -7.40 -5.73 -1.98
C GLY A 205 -6.20 -6.69 -2.06
N SER A 206 -5.32 -6.67 -1.05
CA SER A 206 -4.22 -7.64 -0.87
C SER A 206 -4.68 -8.95 -0.21
N ALA A 207 -5.99 -9.08 0.04
CA ALA A 207 -6.60 -10.25 0.66
C ALA A 207 -6.49 -11.48 -0.22
N LYS A 208 -5.61 -12.39 0.18
CA LYS A 208 -5.99 -13.80 0.26
C LYS A 208 -6.18 -14.07 1.74
N PRO A 209 -7.42 -13.96 2.30
CA PRO A 209 -7.65 -13.98 3.76
C PRO A 209 -7.02 -15.17 4.48
N TRP A 210 -6.86 -16.28 3.76
CA TRP A 210 -6.36 -17.56 4.23
C TRP A 210 -4.87 -17.79 3.93
N PHE A 211 -4.27 -16.99 3.04
CA PHE A 211 -2.87 -17.05 2.64
C PHE A 211 -2.33 -15.63 2.39
N PRO A 212 -2.20 -14.81 3.45
CA PRO A 212 -1.81 -13.43 3.27
C PRO A 212 -0.41 -13.35 2.68
N GLN A 213 -0.24 -12.46 1.70
CA GLN A 213 1.06 -12.25 1.07
C GLN A 213 2.05 -11.54 2.01
N PHE A 214 1.53 -10.67 2.90
CA PHE A 214 2.33 -9.96 3.88
C PHE A 214 1.75 -10.06 5.30
N GLN A 215 0.45 -9.80 5.47
CA GLN A 215 -0.18 -9.71 6.78
C GLN A 215 -1.67 -10.07 6.72
N TYR A 216 -2.19 -10.61 7.83
CA TYR A 216 -3.62 -10.83 8.04
C TYR A 216 -4.32 -9.53 8.45
N PHE A 217 -5.64 -9.51 8.31
CA PHE A 217 -6.49 -8.43 8.81
C PHE A 217 -7.86 -8.94 9.23
N GLU A 218 -8.49 -8.21 10.15
CA GLU A 218 -9.86 -8.41 10.60
C GLU A 218 -10.43 -7.10 11.16
N PHE A 219 -11.70 -7.07 11.54
CA PHE A 219 -12.22 -5.90 12.25
C PHE A 219 -11.56 -5.76 13.62
N SER A 220 -11.41 -4.54 14.12
CA SER A 220 -10.75 -4.30 15.40
C SER A 220 -11.48 -4.91 16.62
N ASP A 221 -12.77 -5.24 16.48
CA ASP A 221 -13.53 -5.97 17.49
C ASP A 221 -13.29 -7.50 17.46
N GLY A 222 -12.43 -7.98 16.56
CA GLY A 222 -12.11 -9.39 16.36
C GLY A 222 -13.06 -10.12 15.40
N SER A 223 -14.15 -9.48 14.95
CA SER A 223 -15.06 -10.09 13.98
C SER A 223 -14.41 -10.20 12.59
N LYS A 224 -14.80 -11.24 11.84
CA LYS A 224 -14.30 -11.47 10.48
C LYS A 224 -15.03 -10.59 9.48
N LEU A 225 -14.32 -10.18 8.42
CA LEU A 225 -14.94 -9.45 7.33
C LEU A 225 -15.91 -10.37 6.55
N PRO A 226 -17.08 -9.87 6.10
CA PRO A 226 -18.02 -10.68 5.33
C PRO A 226 -17.42 -11.10 3.98
N ALA A 227 -17.25 -12.41 3.76
CA ALA A 227 -16.57 -12.95 2.57
C ALA A 227 -17.17 -12.42 1.25
N LYS A 228 -18.50 -12.40 1.12
CA LYS A 228 -19.20 -11.89 -0.08
C LYS A 228 -18.89 -10.42 -0.38
N ALA A 229 -18.77 -9.60 0.67
CA ALA A 229 -18.48 -8.17 0.50
C ALA A 229 -17.01 -7.94 0.12
N VAL A 230 -16.09 -8.74 0.67
CA VAL A 230 -14.67 -8.76 0.27
C VAL A 230 -14.52 -9.20 -1.19
N GLU A 231 -15.19 -10.29 -1.59
CA GLU A 231 -15.19 -10.78 -2.97
C GLU A 231 -15.74 -9.73 -3.96
N ALA A 232 -16.84 -9.06 -3.61
CA ALA A 232 -17.38 -7.97 -4.41
C ALA A 232 -16.39 -6.80 -4.53
N ALA A 233 -15.69 -6.44 -3.45
CA ALA A 233 -14.67 -5.39 -3.47
C ALA A 233 -13.50 -5.74 -4.38
N LEU A 234 -13.00 -6.98 -4.33
CA LEU A 234 -11.95 -7.45 -5.23
C LEU A 234 -12.39 -7.41 -6.70
N LYS A 235 -13.62 -7.83 -6.99
CA LYS A 235 -14.18 -7.76 -8.35
C LYS A 235 -14.30 -6.32 -8.85
N ILE A 236 -14.82 -5.42 -8.01
CA ILE A 236 -14.95 -4.00 -8.34
C ILE A 236 -13.57 -3.39 -8.60
N MET A 237 -12.57 -3.70 -7.76
CA MET A 237 -11.20 -3.23 -7.99
C MET A 237 -10.67 -3.68 -9.36
N ASP A 238 -10.94 -4.93 -9.75
CA ASP A 238 -10.48 -5.46 -11.04
C ASP A 238 -11.21 -4.83 -12.24
N GLU A 239 -12.52 -4.55 -12.10
CA GLU A 239 -13.33 -3.87 -13.12
C GLU A 239 -12.97 -2.38 -13.30
N GLU A 240 -12.64 -1.68 -12.21
CA GLU A 240 -12.42 -0.22 -12.20
C GLU A 240 -10.94 0.18 -12.39
N GLN A 241 -10.02 -0.79 -12.41
CA GLN A 241 -8.59 -0.47 -12.50
C GLN A 241 -8.20 0.09 -13.86
N VAL A 242 -7.11 0.85 -13.86
CA VAL A 242 -6.32 1.18 -15.05
C VAL A 242 -4.94 0.56 -14.89
N SER A 243 -4.49 -0.18 -15.90
CA SER A 243 -3.15 -0.76 -15.92
C SER A 243 -2.15 0.22 -16.51
N VAL A 244 -1.13 0.58 -15.72
CA VAL A 244 0.03 1.30 -16.22
C VAL A 244 0.95 0.29 -16.91
N GLU A 245 0.82 0.23 -18.24
CA GLU A 245 1.76 -0.48 -19.10
C GLU A 245 3.05 0.32 -19.20
N TRP A 246 4.08 -0.15 -18.50
CA TRP A 246 5.33 0.57 -18.28
C TRP A 246 6.16 0.73 -19.56
N GLN A 247 6.70 1.93 -19.74
CA GLN A 247 7.81 2.24 -20.64
C GLN A 247 9.01 2.70 -19.80
N ALA A 248 10.22 2.40 -20.28
CA ALA A 248 11.43 2.86 -19.63
C ALA A 248 11.41 4.41 -19.58
N GLY A 249 11.68 4.95 -18.39
CA GLY A 249 11.63 6.39 -18.15
C GLY A 249 10.30 6.93 -17.63
N ASP A 250 9.26 6.10 -17.57
CA ASP A 250 7.99 6.50 -16.99
C ASP A 250 8.10 6.75 -15.49
N ILE A 251 7.39 7.78 -15.03
CA ILE A 251 7.19 8.08 -13.61
C ILE A 251 5.71 8.18 -13.35
N VAL A 252 5.21 7.46 -12.35
CA VAL A 252 3.83 7.56 -11.87
C VAL A 252 3.83 8.14 -10.47
N VAL A 253 3.09 9.21 -10.25
CA VAL A 253 2.87 9.79 -8.92
C VAL A 253 1.43 9.52 -8.52
N LEU A 254 1.24 8.93 -7.35
CA LEU A 254 -0.07 8.57 -6.79
C LEU A 254 -0.31 9.34 -5.51
N ASN A 255 -1.50 9.89 -5.37
CA ASN A 255 -2.04 10.28 -4.08
C ASN A 255 -2.46 9.03 -3.32
N ASN A 256 -1.66 8.67 -2.31
CA ASN A 256 -1.84 7.44 -1.56
C ASN A 256 -3.16 7.42 -0.77
N HIS A 257 -3.74 8.59 -0.48
CA HIS A 257 -5.03 8.67 0.21
C HIS A 257 -6.21 8.26 -0.67
N SER A 258 -6.11 8.43 -1.99
CA SER A 258 -7.24 8.24 -2.91
C SER A 258 -7.04 7.12 -3.92
N VAL A 259 -5.79 6.70 -4.19
CA VAL A 259 -5.49 5.69 -5.20
C VAL A 259 -4.84 4.46 -4.57
N LEU A 260 -5.43 3.30 -4.83
CA LEU A 260 -4.82 2.00 -4.54
C LEU A 260 -4.00 1.56 -5.72
N HIS A 261 -2.98 0.75 -5.46
CA HIS A 261 -2.16 0.15 -6.51
C HIS A 261 -1.91 -1.34 -6.27
N LYS A 262 -1.61 -2.06 -7.34
CA LYS A 262 -1.29 -3.50 -7.34
C LYS A 262 -0.13 -3.79 -8.28
N LYS A 263 0.55 -4.91 -8.08
CA LYS A 263 1.54 -5.44 -9.04
C LYS A 263 0.89 -6.61 -9.78
N HIS A 264 0.71 -6.51 -11.10
CA HIS A 264 0.36 -7.68 -11.89
C HIS A 264 1.52 -8.67 -11.93
N ALA A 265 1.19 -9.96 -11.99
CA ALA A 265 2.17 -10.99 -12.31
C ALA A 265 2.83 -10.72 -13.68
N ALA A 266 4.08 -11.13 -13.81
CA ALA A 266 4.80 -11.20 -15.08
C ALA A 266 5.31 -12.62 -15.29
N ALA A 267 5.64 -12.95 -16.55
CA ALA A 267 6.27 -14.22 -16.88
C ALA A 267 7.57 -14.43 -16.07
N PRO A 268 7.95 -15.68 -15.76
CA PRO A 268 9.19 -15.99 -15.07
C PRO A 268 10.40 -15.34 -15.76
N ASN A 269 11.39 -14.90 -14.97
CA ASN A 269 12.63 -14.28 -15.47
C ASN A 269 12.43 -13.00 -16.32
N THR A 270 11.26 -12.35 -16.25
CA THR A 270 11.03 -11.08 -16.94
C THR A 270 11.93 -9.97 -16.40
N PRO A 271 12.74 -9.29 -17.23
CA PRO A 271 13.51 -8.13 -16.79
C PRO A 271 12.55 -6.99 -16.48
N ARG A 272 12.50 -6.60 -15.21
CA ARG A 272 11.64 -5.51 -14.73
C ARG A 272 12.28 -4.85 -13.52
N LYS A 273 12.51 -3.54 -13.61
CA LYS A 273 13.05 -2.76 -12.50
C LYS A 273 12.22 -1.50 -12.30
N ILE A 274 11.36 -1.55 -11.28
CA ILE A 274 10.58 -0.42 -10.81
C ILE A 274 11.17 0.06 -9.48
N LEU A 275 11.54 1.33 -9.42
CA LEU A 275 11.97 2.01 -8.20
C LEU A 275 10.79 2.77 -7.58
N VAL A 276 10.91 3.09 -6.30
CA VAL A 276 9.86 3.78 -5.56
C VAL A 276 10.44 4.87 -4.66
N SER A 277 9.68 5.95 -4.49
CA SER A 277 9.85 6.96 -3.45
C SER A 277 8.53 7.17 -2.71
N MET A 278 8.62 7.52 -1.43
CA MET A 278 7.49 7.74 -0.52
C MET A 278 7.64 9.12 0.12
N LEU A 279 6.61 9.96 -0.02
CA LEU A 279 6.66 11.38 0.32
C LEU A 279 5.52 11.77 1.29
N LYS A 280 5.78 12.81 2.08
CA LYS A 280 4.84 13.51 2.97
C LYS A 280 4.32 14.78 2.33
#